data_AF-A0A8H3D5M2-F1
#
_entry.id   AF-A0A8H3D5M2-F1
#
_cell.length_a   1.000
_cell.length_b   1.000
_cell.length_c   1.000
_cell.angle_alpha   90.00
_cell.angle_beta   90.00
_cell.angle_gamma   90.00
#
_symmetry.space_group_name_H-M   'P 1'
#
loop_
_entity.id
_entity.type
_entity.pdbx_description
1 polymer ?
#
loop_
_entity_poly.entity_id
_entity_poly.type
_entity_poly.pdbx_seq_one_letter_code
_entity_poly.pdbx_strand_id
1 'polypeptide(L)'
;MYHKDGWYYLLVAEGGTELDHCATIARSKSVWGPFEECPNNPIIHAASKDAYFQTIGHADIFQSPEGQWFAVALATRDGRTNFPMGRETVLIPGHWEPDGWPTFDARVESVMKTSAESPPPPPSIHENVLKNSTSAGADTLWPHNLLRLRNPVEQAYQFADGALHLWPSSQGDTLDGRFGTPTFVARRQTAIECTTEIEITPANDTSIITGLSVYLDFESHIDLVLTHSDTKSGLAAYIRQRTPTELILPDAEFIAVDNGALRVIAYEDRYEFSGWRDGSWVSIGSGLAKDVSGGFTGVVIGPYVEGPASHRGDDTKVTVKKWVYSESA
;
A
#
# COMPACT_ATOMS: atom_id res chain seq x y z
N MET A 1 -13.84 8.39 -22.84
CA MET A 1 -14.53 9.17 -23.90
C MET A 1 -15.95 9.38 -23.48
N TYR A 2 -16.47 10.59 -23.65
CA TYR A 2 -17.80 11.00 -23.19
C TYR A 2 -18.62 11.55 -24.36
N HIS A 3 -19.96 11.51 -24.25
CA HIS A 3 -20.85 12.18 -25.20
C HIS A 3 -21.74 13.16 -24.44
N LYS A 4 -21.63 14.45 -24.77
CA LYS A 4 -22.37 15.54 -24.11
C LYS A 4 -22.68 16.65 -25.11
N ASP A 5 -23.92 17.12 -25.12
CA ASP A 5 -24.38 18.25 -25.95
C ASP A 5 -24.00 18.13 -27.44
N GLY A 6 -24.10 16.91 -27.98
CA GLY A 6 -23.79 16.61 -29.38
C GLY A 6 -22.30 16.68 -29.71
N TRP A 7 -21.42 16.53 -28.72
CA TRP A 7 -19.98 16.42 -28.87
C TRP A 7 -19.47 15.11 -28.26
N TYR A 8 -18.48 14.51 -28.91
CA TYR A 8 -17.67 13.43 -28.35
C TYR A 8 -16.40 14.04 -27.75
N TYR A 9 -16.19 13.84 -26.45
CA TYR A 9 -15.01 14.30 -25.73
C TYR A 9 -14.02 13.16 -25.51
N LEU A 10 -12.78 13.37 -25.93
CA LEU A 10 -11.65 12.50 -25.68
C LEU A 10 -10.79 13.10 -24.58
N LEU A 11 -10.85 12.50 -23.40
CA LEU A 11 -9.98 12.80 -22.26
C LEU A 11 -8.82 11.81 -22.25
N VAL A 12 -7.60 12.31 -22.14
CA VAL A 12 -6.38 11.50 -22.09
C VAL A 12 -5.44 12.02 -21.01
N ALA A 13 -4.49 11.17 -20.60
CA ALA A 13 -3.38 11.57 -19.76
C ALA A 13 -2.15 11.86 -20.63
N GLU A 14 -1.39 12.90 -20.29
CA GLU A 14 -0.15 13.32 -20.95
C GLU A 14 0.94 13.60 -19.92
N GLY A 15 2.19 13.79 -20.38
CA GLY A 15 3.34 14.14 -19.51
C GLY A 15 3.98 12.97 -18.74
N GLY A 16 3.53 11.74 -18.98
CA GLY A 16 3.99 10.57 -18.22
C GLY A 16 3.18 10.39 -16.93
N THR A 17 3.74 9.74 -15.91
CA THR A 17 3.08 9.56 -14.59
C THR A 17 3.82 10.25 -13.45
N GLU A 18 4.80 11.10 -13.78
CA GLU A 18 5.66 11.80 -12.83
C GLU A 18 5.25 13.27 -12.72
N LEU A 19 6.17 14.18 -12.44
CA LEU A 19 5.86 15.57 -12.08
C LEU A 19 5.17 16.37 -13.20
N ASP A 20 5.31 15.96 -14.46
CA ASP A 20 4.64 16.60 -15.60
C ASP A 20 3.28 15.96 -15.96
N HIS A 21 2.83 14.97 -15.19
CA HIS A 21 1.56 14.28 -15.44
C HIS A 21 0.38 15.25 -15.38
N CYS A 22 -0.50 15.16 -16.37
CA CYS A 22 -1.71 15.95 -16.48
C CYS A 22 -2.80 15.22 -17.26
N ALA A 23 -4.02 15.77 -17.26
CA ALA A 23 -5.09 15.35 -18.14
C ALA A 23 -5.46 16.46 -19.14
N THR A 24 -5.53 16.09 -20.42
CA THR A 24 -5.94 16.96 -21.53
C THR A 24 -7.22 16.45 -22.15
N ILE A 25 -8.02 17.37 -22.70
CA ILE A 25 -9.29 17.03 -23.35
C ILE A 25 -9.38 17.66 -24.74
N ALA A 26 -9.99 16.92 -25.66
CA ALA A 26 -10.34 17.36 -27.01
C ALA A 26 -11.77 16.93 -27.35
N ARG A 27 -12.42 17.55 -28.34
CA ARG A 27 -13.78 17.18 -28.75
C ARG A 27 -13.98 17.11 -30.27
N SER A 28 -14.97 16.35 -30.71
CA SER A 28 -15.38 16.26 -32.11
C SER A 28 -16.87 16.01 -32.27
N LYS A 29 -17.44 16.39 -33.43
CA LYS A 29 -18.81 16.01 -33.82
C LYS A 29 -18.91 14.56 -34.31
N SER A 30 -17.78 13.91 -34.52
CA SER A 30 -17.69 12.50 -34.91
C SER A 30 -16.76 11.76 -33.96
N VAL A 31 -17.11 10.55 -33.53
CA VAL A 31 -16.20 9.68 -32.77
C VAL A 31 -14.87 9.41 -33.50
N TRP A 32 -14.85 9.60 -34.82
CA TRP A 32 -13.69 9.39 -35.69
C TRP A 32 -12.85 10.65 -35.91
N GLY A 33 -13.23 11.79 -35.34
CA GLY A 33 -12.53 13.05 -35.51
C GLY A 33 -12.84 13.81 -36.82
N PRO A 34 -12.07 14.86 -37.14
CA PRO A 34 -10.93 15.36 -36.36
C PRO A 34 -11.39 15.94 -35.01
N PHE A 35 -10.50 15.87 -34.01
CA PHE A 35 -10.74 16.45 -32.69
C PHE A 35 -10.10 17.85 -32.61
N GLU A 36 -10.84 18.81 -32.08
CA GLU A 36 -10.30 20.11 -31.67
C GLU A 36 -9.88 20.06 -30.19
N GLU A 37 -8.74 20.65 -29.86
CA GLU A 37 -8.21 20.67 -28.50
C GLU A 37 -8.91 21.71 -27.62
N CYS A 38 -9.01 21.44 -26.32
CA CYS A 38 -9.44 22.45 -25.36
C CYS A 38 -8.40 23.58 -25.30
N PRO A 39 -8.79 24.85 -25.52
CA PRO A 39 -7.85 25.98 -25.46
C PRO A 39 -7.17 26.15 -24.09
N ASN A 40 -7.77 25.59 -23.03
CA ASN A 40 -7.29 25.68 -21.65
C ASN A 40 -6.59 24.40 -21.18
N ASN A 41 -6.15 23.52 -22.08
CA ASN A 41 -5.35 22.36 -21.69
C ASN A 41 -4.04 22.79 -20.99
N PRO A 42 -3.55 21.99 -20.02
CA PRO A 42 -4.21 20.83 -19.41
C PRO A 42 -5.34 21.23 -18.46
N ILE A 43 -6.42 20.42 -18.41
CA ILE A 43 -7.59 20.72 -17.57
C ILE A 43 -7.46 20.21 -16.13
N ILE A 44 -6.54 19.26 -15.88
CA ILE A 44 -6.21 18.72 -14.56
C ILE A 44 -4.70 18.55 -14.49
N HIS A 45 -4.07 19.13 -13.48
CA HIS A 45 -2.62 19.07 -13.25
C HIS A 45 -2.31 19.49 -11.80
N ALA A 46 -1.07 19.31 -11.36
CA ALA A 46 -0.63 19.83 -10.06
C ALA A 46 -0.66 21.37 -10.02
N ALA A 47 -1.15 21.96 -8.93
CA ALA A 47 -1.33 23.42 -8.80
C ALA A 47 -0.05 24.23 -9.01
N SER A 48 1.08 23.67 -8.59
CA SER A 48 2.42 24.22 -8.80
C SER A 48 3.44 23.10 -8.60
N LYS A 49 4.70 23.38 -8.94
CA LYS A 49 5.78 22.43 -8.67
C LYS A 49 5.85 22.10 -7.18
N ASP A 50 5.63 23.06 -6.29
CA ASP A 50 5.82 22.89 -4.84
C ASP A 50 4.52 22.54 -4.10
N ALA A 51 3.46 22.19 -4.82
CA ALA A 51 2.23 21.69 -4.21
C ALA A 51 2.48 20.34 -3.54
N TYR A 52 1.80 20.08 -2.42
CA TYR A 52 1.93 18.81 -1.72
C TYR A 52 1.40 17.61 -2.52
N PHE A 53 0.30 17.82 -3.26
CA PHE A 53 -0.21 16.83 -4.19
C PHE A 53 0.45 17.02 -5.55
N GLN A 54 1.14 15.98 -6.00
CA GLN A 54 1.86 15.92 -7.27
C GLN A 54 1.32 14.78 -8.12
N THR A 55 1.86 14.66 -9.35
CA THR A 55 1.54 13.60 -10.33
C THR A 55 0.05 13.53 -10.70
N ILE A 56 -0.69 14.64 -10.56
CA ILE A 56 -2.15 14.69 -10.72
C ILE A 56 -2.54 14.48 -12.19
N GLY A 57 -3.22 13.39 -12.49
CA GLY A 57 -3.63 13.05 -13.86
C GLY A 57 -4.47 11.78 -13.92
N HIS A 58 -4.52 11.14 -15.10
CA HIS A 58 -5.34 9.94 -15.35
C HIS A 58 -6.78 10.10 -14.85
N ALA A 59 -7.43 11.18 -15.29
CA ALA A 59 -8.72 11.56 -14.76
C ALA A 59 -9.89 10.81 -15.40
N ASP A 60 -11.00 10.74 -14.66
CA ASP A 60 -12.31 10.34 -15.15
C ASP A 60 -13.37 11.35 -14.65
N ILE A 61 -14.25 11.80 -15.54
CA ILE A 61 -15.20 12.90 -15.28
C ILE A 61 -16.61 12.34 -15.11
N PHE A 62 -17.29 12.76 -14.04
CA PHE A 62 -18.66 12.34 -13.76
C PHE A 62 -19.51 13.46 -13.19
N GLN A 63 -20.83 13.28 -13.25
CA GLN A 63 -21.81 14.18 -12.66
C GLN A 63 -22.48 13.47 -11.49
N SER A 64 -22.58 14.13 -10.33
CA SER A 64 -23.31 13.59 -9.18
C SER A 64 -24.83 13.60 -9.42
N PRO A 65 -25.61 12.85 -8.63
CA PRO A 65 -27.08 12.89 -8.71
C PRO A 65 -27.68 14.30 -8.51
N GLU A 66 -26.97 15.17 -7.79
CA GLU A 66 -27.34 16.57 -7.53
C GLU A 66 -26.96 17.51 -8.68
N GLY A 67 -26.32 16.99 -9.74
CA GLY A 67 -25.96 17.73 -10.94
C GLY A 67 -24.59 18.41 -10.91
N GLN A 68 -23.84 18.30 -9.82
CA GLN A 68 -22.48 18.85 -9.72
C GLN A 68 -21.48 17.99 -10.50
N TRP A 69 -20.53 18.61 -11.19
CA TRP A 69 -19.49 17.90 -11.92
C TRP A 69 -18.24 17.70 -11.06
N PHE A 70 -17.63 16.54 -11.23
CA PHE A 70 -16.42 16.13 -10.56
C PHE A 70 -15.50 15.40 -11.53
N ALA A 71 -14.22 15.40 -11.20
CA ALA A 71 -13.27 14.44 -11.73
C ALA A 71 -12.70 13.61 -10.58
N VAL A 72 -12.53 12.31 -10.78
CA VAL A 72 -11.54 11.54 -10.03
C VAL A 72 -10.22 11.57 -10.79
N ALA A 73 -9.10 11.63 -10.09
CA ALA A 73 -7.76 11.56 -10.67
C ALA A 73 -6.85 10.77 -9.74
N LEU A 74 -5.72 10.29 -10.26
CA LEU A 74 -4.65 9.80 -9.39
C LEU A 74 -3.76 10.98 -8.96
N ALA A 75 -3.15 10.87 -7.78
CA ALA A 75 -2.13 11.82 -7.28
C ALA A 75 -1.20 11.13 -6.29
N THR A 76 -0.06 11.74 -5.98
CA THR A 76 0.84 11.34 -4.89
C THR A 76 0.97 12.47 -3.87
N ARG A 77 1.01 12.14 -2.58
CA ARG A 77 1.41 13.07 -1.50
C ARG A 77 2.94 13.20 -1.46
N ASP A 78 3.47 14.42 -1.40
CA ASP A 78 4.87 14.84 -1.68
C ASP A 78 5.32 14.53 -3.12
N GLY A 79 5.20 13.28 -3.57
CA GLY A 79 5.45 12.83 -4.95
C GLY A 79 6.86 13.05 -5.49
N ARG A 80 7.78 13.55 -4.66
CA ARG A 80 9.16 13.89 -5.03
C ARG A 80 10.16 12.97 -4.35
N THR A 81 10.04 12.80 -3.03
CA THR A 81 11.05 12.07 -2.25
C THR A 81 10.43 10.90 -1.50
N ASN A 82 9.37 11.16 -0.72
CA ASN A 82 8.76 10.18 0.15
C ASN A 82 7.29 10.00 -0.22
N PHE A 83 7.02 9.03 -1.09
CA PHE A 83 5.66 8.70 -1.51
C PHE A 83 5.44 7.17 -1.43
N PRO A 84 5.68 6.56 -0.25
CA PRO A 84 5.63 5.11 -0.12
C PRO A 84 4.24 4.54 -0.38
N MET A 85 3.17 5.29 -0.16
CA MET A 85 1.80 4.83 -0.42
C MET A 85 1.46 4.71 -1.91
N GLY A 86 2.35 5.17 -2.79
CA GLY A 86 2.13 5.18 -4.22
C GLY A 86 1.08 6.22 -4.64
N ARG A 87 0.45 5.95 -5.77
CA ARG A 87 -0.59 6.83 -6.34
C ARG A 87 -1.94 6.54 -5.66
N GLU A 88 -2.54 7.58 -5.15
CA GLU A 88 -3.82 7.60 -4.42
C GLU A 88 -4.89 8.27 -5.28
N THR A 89 -6.16 8.16 -4.88
CA THR A 89 -7.28 8.77 -5.61
C THR A 89 -7.69 10.10 -4.97
N VAL A 90 -7.83 11.14 -5.79
CA VAL A 90 -8.34 12.45 -5.40
C VAL A 90 -9.66 12.76 -6.13
N LEU A 91 -10.51 13.55 -5.48
CA LEU A 91 -11.78 14.02 -6.04
C LEU A 91 -11.69 15.53 -6.26
N ILE A 92 -11.97 15.99 -7.47
CA ILE A 92 -11.77 17.38 -7.90
C ILE A 92 -13.11 17.94 -8.38
N PRO A 93 -13.66 18.99 -7.74
CA PRO A 93 -14.86 19.64 -8.23
C PRO A 93 -14.59 20.41 -9.52
N GLY A 94 -15.61 20.50 -10.38
CA GLY A 94 -15.52 21.27 -11.62
C GLY A 94 -16.89 21.65 -12.17
N HIS A 95 -16.87 22.27 -13.34
CA HIS A 95 -18.08 22.68 -14.07
C HIS A 95 -17.79 22.71 -15.57
N TRP A 96 -18.86 22.85 -16.37
CA TRP A 96 -18.75 23.06 -17.81
C TRP A 96 -19.03 24.53 -18.14
N GLU A 97 -18.11 25.14 -18.87
CA GLU A 97 -18.23 26.51 -19.36
C GLU A 97 -19.29 26.63 -20.48
N PRO A 98 -19.83 27.83 -20.75
CA PRO A 98 -20.82 28.04 -21.81
C PRO A 98 -20.36 27.65 -23.22
N ASP A 99 -19.06 27.67 -23.47
CA ASP A 99 -18.46 27.25 -24.75
C ASP A 99 -18.33 25.72 -24.88
N GLY A 100 -18.74 24.98 -23.85
CA GLY A 100 -18.77 23.52 -23.79
C GLY A 100 -17.43 22.89 -23.41
N TRP A 101 -16.53 23.57 -22.71
CA TRP A 101 -15.33 22.95 -22.13
C TRP A 101 -15.44 22.76 -20.62
N PRO A 102 -14.87 21.69 -20.05
CA PRO A 102 -14.85 21.51 -18.61
C PRO A 102 -13.68 22.27 -17.97
N THR A 103 -13.91 22.79 -16.76
CA THR A 103 -12.91 23.43 -15.90
C THR A 103 -12.92 22.74 -14.55
N PHE A 104 -11.74 22.43 -14.00
CA PHE A 104 -11.57 21.79 -12.70
C PHE A 104 -10.63 22.60 -11.80
N ASP A 105 -10.77 22.43 -10.48
CA ASP A 105 -9.88 23.08 -9.52
C ASP A 105 -8.49 22.40 -9.50
N ALA A 106 -7.47 23.10 -9.99
CA ALA A 106 -6.09 22.60 -9.98
C ALA A 106 -5.50 22.49 -8.56
N ARG A 107 -6.07 23.19 -7.57
CA ARG A 107 -5.59 23.18 -6.19
C ARG A 107 -6.22 22.04 -5.40
N VAL A 108 -5.68 20.85 -5.61
CA VAL A 108 -6.02 19.68 -4.78
C VAL A 108 -5.46 19.87 -3.36
N GLU A 109 -6.33 19.72 -2.37
CA GLU A 109 -6.05 19.80 -0.94
C GLU A 109 -6.57 18.54 -0.23
N SER A 110 -6.20 18.38 1.04
CA SER A 110 -6.74 17.30 1.88
C SER A 110 -8.25 17.38 2.07
N VAL A 111 -8.82 18.59 2.01
CA VAL A 111 -10.27 18.83 2.04
C VAL A 111 -10.63 19.78 0.90
N MET A 112 -11.33 19.25 -0.10
CA MET A 112 -11.80 20.03 -1.24
C MET A 112 -13.08 20.79 -0.89
N LYS A 113 -13.16 22.06 -1.30
CA LYS A 113 -14.37 22.87 -1.13
C LYS A 113 -15.38 22.51 -2.21
N THR A 114 -16.53 21.99 -1.79
CA THR A 114 -17.65 21.65 -2.69
C THR A 114 -18.86 22.51 -2.38
N SER A 115 -19.73 22.73 -3.37
CA SER A 115 -21.03 23.39 -3.14
C SER A 115 -22.03 22.53 -2.37
N ALA A 116 -21.86 21.21 -2.40
CA ALA A 116 -22.60 20.27 -1.55
C ALA A 116 -21.89 20.06 -0.21
N GLU A 117 -22.64 19.75 0.85
CA GLU A 117 -22.05 19.28 2.11
C GLU A 117 -21.26 17.99 1.84
N SER A 118 -19.94 18.05 2.08
CA SER A 118 -19.12 16.83 2.07
C SER A 118 -19.47 16.00 3.31
N PRO A 119 -19.58 14.66 3.19
CA PRO A 119 -19.64 13.82 4.37
C PRO A 119 -18.41 14.10 5.24
N PRO A 120 -18.52 13.95 6.58
CA PRO A 120 -17.36 14.06 7.44
C PRO A 120 -16.27 13.08 6.96
N PRO A 121 -14.99 13.43 7.11
CA PRO A 121 -13.91 12.50 6.76
C PRO A 121 -14.13 11.18 7.50
N PRO A 122 -13.79 10.04 6.86
CA PRO A 122 -13.87 8.76 7.54
C PRO A 122 -13.01 8.80 8.81
N PRO A 123 -13.45 8.16 9.90
CA PRO A 123 -12.67 8.12 11.13
C PRO A 123 -11.35 7.38 10.88
N SER A 124 -10.30 7.76 11.61
CA SER A 124 -9.02 7.04 11.62
C SER A 124 -9.25 5.56 11.89
N ILE A 125 -8.57 4.72 11.12
CA ILE A 125 -8.75 3.27 11.22
C ILE A 125 -8.04 2.76 12.48
N HIS A 126 -8.74 1.94 13.27
CA HIS A 126 -8.14 1.05 14.27
C HIS A 126 -8.73 -0.34 14.08
N GLU A 127 -8.08 -1.15 13.24
CA GLU A 127 -8.59 -2.43 12.78
C GLU A 127 -7.83 -3.60 13.39
N ASN A 128 -8.58 -4.63 13.80
CA ASN A 128 -8.03 -5.98 13.97
C ASN A 128 -8.17 -6.69 12.62
N VAL A 129 -7.04 -6.87 11.94
CA VAL A 129 -6.96 -7.41 10.58
C VAL A 129 -7.45 -8.86 10.51
N LEU A 130 -7.36 -9.61 11.62
CA LEU A 130 -7.82 -11.01 11.68
C LEU A 130 -9.35 -11.13 11.89
N LYS A 131 -10.04 -10.05 12.33
CA LYS A 131 -11.42 -10.10 12.85
C LYS A 131 -12.52 -10.36 11.79
N ASN A 132 -12.18 -10.44 10.50
CA ASN A 132 -13.14 -10.71 9.42
C ASN A 132 -12.98 -12.12 8.79
N SER A 133 -12.20 -13.00 9.40
CA SER A 133 -11.83 -14.30 8.81
C SER A 133 -12.59 -15.51 9.38
N THR A 134 -13.56 -15.30 10.27
CA THR A 134 -14.25 -16.36 11.02
C THR A 134 -15.77 -16.34 10.84
N SER A 135 -16.25 -16.61 9.63
CA SER A 135 -17.59 -17.19 9.45
C SER A 135 -17.45 -18.63 8.97
N ALA A 136 -17.40 -19.56 9.93
CA ALA A 136 -17.47 -20.98 9.66
C ALA A 136 -18.78 -21.30 8.91
N GLY A 137 -18.69 -21.81 7.68
CA GLY A 137 -19.84 -22.35 6.93
C GLY A 137 -20.12 -21.74 5.57
N ALA A 138 -19.38 -20.72 5.13
CA ALA A 138 -19.35 -20.28 3.74
C ALA A 138 -17.91 -20.40 3.22
N ASP A 139 -17.73 -20.65 1.92
CA ASP A 139 -16.42 -20.53 1.26
C ASP A 139 -15.74 -19.28 1.78
N THR A 140 -14.60 -19.45 2.46
CA THR A 140 -13.96 -18.37 3.20
C THR A 140 -13.50 -17.33 2.19
N LEU A 141 -14.28 -16.26 2.02
CA LEU A 141 -13.90 -15.17 1.13
C LEU A 141 -12.64 -14.54 1.73
N TRP A 142 -11.56 -14.58 0.96
CA TRP A 142 -10.33 -13.89 1.31
C TRP A 142 -10.63 -12.41 1.59
N PRO A 143 -10.17 -11.82 2.72
CA PRO A 143 -10.50 -10.44 3.04
C PRO A 143 -10.08 -9.48 1.92
N HIS A 144 -11.02 -8.66 1.43
CA HIS A 144 -10.79 -7.77 0.28
C HIS A 144 -9.69 -6.73 0.51
N ASN A 145 -9.39 -6.39 1.76
CA ASN A 145 -8.33 -5.46 2.16
C ASN A 145 -6.95 -6.14 2.29
N LEU A 146 -6.87 -7.47 2.18
CA LEU A 146 -5.63 -8.23 2.21
C LEU A 146 -5.17 -8.63 0.82
N LEU A 147 -3.89 -8.41 0.56
CA LEU A 147 -3.20 -8.70 -0.69
C LEU A 147 -2.23 -9.85 -0.51
N ARG A 148 -2.01 -10.56 -1.62
CA ARG A 148 -0.97 -11.57 -1.78
C ARG A 148 -0.24 -11.30 -3.09
N LEU A 149 1.00 -11.75 -3.21
CA LEU A 149 1.78 -11.51 -4.42
C LEU A 149 1.42 -12.51 -5.51
N ARG A 150 1.16 -11.97 -6.71
CA ARG A 150 0.93 -12.73 -7.95
C ARG A 150 -0.22 -13.74 -7.80
N ASN A 151 0.01 -15.01 -8.15
CA ASN A 151 -0.96 -16.11 -8.02
C ASN A 151 -0.59 -16.94 -6.78
N PRO A 152 -1.15 -16.68 -5.60
CA PRO A 152 -0.74 -17.34 -4.38
C PRO A 152 -1.06 -18.84 -4.38
N VAL A 153 -0.22 -19.64 -3.74
CA VAL A 153 -0.53 -21.03 -3.41
C VAL A 153 -1.49 -21.01 -2.21
N GLU A 154 -2.79 -21.17 -2.46
CA GLU A 154 -3.85 -21.05 -1.44
C GLU A 154 -3.60 -21.93 -0.21
N GLN A 155 -2.99 -23.11 -0.37
CA GLN A 155 -2.68 -24.03 0.72
C GLN A 155 -1.61 -23.51 1.71
N ALA A 156 -0.87 -22.46 1.34
CA ALA A 156 0.11 -21.81 2.20
C ALA A 156 -0.51 -20.83 3.20
N TYR A 157 -1.83 -20.61 3.14
CA TYR A 157 -2.57 -19.66 3.97
C TYR A 157 -3.77 -20.35 4.60
N GLN A 158 -3.98 -20.17 5.90
CA GLN A 158 -5.17 -20.67 6.56
C GLN A 158 -5.58 -19.76 7.71
N PHE A 159 -6.79 -19.23 7.63
CA PHE A 159 -7.44 -18.64 8.81
C PHE A 159 -8.11 -19.75 9.62
N ALA A 160 -7.75 -19.88 10.89
CA ALA A 160 -8.35 -20.83 11.81
C ALA A 160 -8.24 -20.29 13.24
N ASP A 161 -9.26 -20.50 14.06
CA ASP A 161 -9.25 -20.17 15.49
C ASP A 161 -8.88 -18.71 15.82
N GLY A 162 -9.24 -17.78 14.92
CA GLY A 162 -8.93 -16.36 15.06
C GLY A 162 -7.47 -15.99 14.77
N ALA A 163 -6.69 -16.93 14.25
CA ALA A 163 -5.30 -16.74 13.83
C ALA A 163 -5.16 -16.91 12.31
N LEU A 164 -4.02 -16.44 11.79
CA LEU A 164 -3.58 -16.73 10.42
C LEU A 164 -2.35 -17.64 10.47
N HIS A 165 -2.47 -18.82 9.90
CA HIS A 165 -1.39 -19.77 9.73
C HIS A 165 -0.77 -19.63 8.34
N LEU A 166 0.55 -19.63 8.30
CA LEU A 166 1.36 -19.46 7.10
C LEU A 166 2.41 -20.57 7.01
N TRP A 167 2.68 -21.02 5.79
CA TRP A 167 3.73 -22.00 5.48
C TRP A 167 4.65 -21.45 4.40
N PRO A 168 5.96 -21.76 4.41
CA PRO A 168 6.89 -21.28 3.38
C PRO A 168 6.44 -21.72 1.97
N SER A 169 6.90 -21.01 0.95
CA SER A 169 6.66 -21.42 -0.44
C SER A 169 7.16 -22.85 -0.68
N SER A 170 6.34 -23.67 -1.32
CA SER A 170 6.72 -25.05 -1.69
C SER A 170 7.92 -25.12 -2.65
N GLN A 171 8.27 -23.99 -3.29
CA GLN A 171 9.42 -23.86 -4.18
C GLN A 171 10.58 -23.09 -3.54
N GLY A 172 10.44 -22.65 -2.28
CA GLY A 172 11.45 -21.82 -1.60
C GLY A 172 11.51 -20.38 -2.13
N ASP A 173 10.42 -19.89 -2.75
CA ASP A 173 10.34 -18.50 -3.20
C ASP A 173 10.38 -17.52 -2.02
N THR A 174 11.14 -16.43 -2.18
CA THR A 174 11.31 -15.35 -1.20
C THR A 174 10.74 -14.02 -1.71
N LEU A 175 10.69 -13.01 -0.84
CA LEU A 175 10.27 -11.65 -1.19
C LEU A 175 11.18 -11.01 -2.26
N ASP A 176 12.48 -11.33 -2.25
CA ASP A 176 13.49 -10.93 -3.24
C ASP A 176 13.23 -11.51 -4.66
N GLY A 177 12.35 -12.52 -4.76
CA GLY A 177 12.06 -13.19 -6.02
C GLY A 177 11.27 -12.31 -6.99
N ARG A 178 11.89 -11.95 -8.12
CA ARG A 178 11.19 -11.29 -9.25
C ARG A 178 10.01 -12.11 -9.78
N PHE A 179 10.15 -13.43 -9.72
CA PHE A 179 9.13 -14.41 -10.08
C PHE A 179 8.88 -15.35 -8.89
N GLY A 180 7.89 -16.23 -9.01
CA GLY A 180 7.52 -17.16 -7.96
C GLY A 180 6.39 -16.64 -7.06
N THR A 181 6.03 -17.43 -6.07
CA THR A 181 4.85 -17.21 -5.22
C THR A 181 5.26 -17.30 -3.75
N PRO A 182 5.96 -16.27 -3.22
CA PRO A 182 6.36 -16.25 -1.82
C PRO A 182 5.12 -16.24 -0.91
N THR A 183 5.28 -16.74 0.30
CA THR A 183 4.20 -16.70 1.29
C THR A 183 4.21 -15.35 1.99
N PHE A 184 3.35 -14.45 1.50
CA PHE A 184 3.21 -13.09 2.00
C PHE A 184 1.76 -12.64 1.90
N VAL A 185 1.28 -12.06 2.99
CA VAL A 185 -0.04 -11.43 3.08
C VAL A 185 0.12 -10.05 3.68
N ALA A 186 -0.49 -9.05 3.06
CA ALA A 186 -0.31 -7.67 3.49
C ALA A 186 -1.51 -6.79 3.26
N ARG A 187 -1.53 -5.66 3.96
CA ARG A 187 -2.49 -4.57 3.79
C ARG A 187 -1.77 -3.35 3.21
N ARG A 188 -2.46 -2.55 2.40
CA ARG A 188 -1.91 -1.28 1.88
C ARG A 188 -1.65 -0.31 3.03
N GLN A 189 -0.52 0.38 3.03
CA GLN A 189 -0.37 1.56 3.87
C GLN A 189 -1.31 2.66 3.35
N THR A 190 -2.22 3.15 4.20
CA THR A 190 -3.28 4.11 3.82
C THR A 190 -3.11 5.48 4.48
N ALA A 191 -2.21 5.60 5.45
CA ALA A 191 -1.88 6.84 6.13
C ALA A 191 -0.36 7.06 6.19
N ILE A 192 0.03 8.34 6.23
CA ILE A 192 1.42 8.78 6.43
C ILE A 192 1.90 8.26 7.78
N GLU A 193 1.12 8.56 8.82
CA GLU A 193 1.35 8.07 10.18
C GLU A 193 0.42 6.90 10.48
N CYS A 194 1.00 5.71 10.56
CA CYS A 194 0.27 4.51 10.92
C CYS A 194 1.15 3.52 11.68
N THR A 195 0.52 2.63 12.43
CA THR A 195 1.17 1.58 13.20
C THR A 195 0.61 0.23 12.78
N THR A 196 1.50 -0.72 12.47
CA THR A 196 1.17 -2.14 12.34
C THR A 196 1.80 -2.90 13.49
N GLU A 197 0.98 -3.55 14.31
CA GLU A 197 1.42 -4.44 15.39
C GLU A 197 0.98 -5.88 15.11
N ILE A 198 1.88 -6.82 15.37
CA ILE A 198 1.67 -8.24 15.13
C ILE A 198 2.27 -9.08 16.26
N GLU A 199 1.64 -10.21 16.57
CA GLU A 199 2.23 -11.25 17.44
C GLU A 199 2.38 -12.55 16.63
N ILE A 200 3.61 -13.03 16.48
CA ILE A 200 3.97 -14.21 15.70
C ILE A 200 4.49 -15.32 16.60
N THR A 201 3.93 -16.52 16.46
CA THR A 201 4.60 -17.75 16.89
C THR A 201 5.38 -18.30 15.70
N PRO A 202 6.73 -18.27 15.73
CA PRO A 202 7.54 -18.80 14.63
C PRO A 202 7.42 -20.32 14.54
N ALA A 203 7.85 -20.85 13.40
CA ALA A 203 7.94 -22.28 13.18
C ALA A 203 8.95 -22.94 14.14
N ASN A 204 8.79 -24.23 14.43
CA ASN A 204 9.77 -24.99 15.23
C ASN A 204 11.07 -25.21 14.44
N ASP A 205 10.96 -25.41 13.14
CA ASP A 205 12.10 -25.50 12.23
C ASP A 205 12.79 -24.15 12.14
N THR A 206 14.01 -24.08 12.68
CA THR A 206 14.82 -22.85 12.75
C THR A 206 15.36 -22.39 11.39
N SER A 207 15.19 -23.19 10.33
CA SER A 207 15.49 -22.76 8.95
C SER A 207 14.40 -21.88 8.35
N ILE A 208 13.23 -21.80 8.98
CA ILE A 208 12.13 -20.93 8.59
C ILE A 208 12.31 -19.56 9.25
N ILE A 209 12.32 -18.52 8.43
CA ILE A 209 12.29 -17.13 8.88
C ILE A 209 10.91 -16.54 8.64
N THR A 210 10.51 -15.64 9.52
CA THR A 210 9.22 -14.96 9.46
C THR A 210 9.38 -13.55 10.00
N GLY A 211 8.41 -12.69 9.75
CA GLY A 211 8.45 -11.35 10.31
C GLY A 211 7.34 -10.48 9.82
N LEU A 212 7.60 -9.17 9.80
CA LEU A 212 6.77 -8.17 9.17
C LEU A 212 7.59 -7.47 8.07
N SER A 213 7.06 -7.37 6.86
CA SER A 213 7.72 -6.67 5.76
C SER A 213 7.01 -5.36 5.44
N VAL A 214 7.78 -4.30 5.24
CA VAL A 214 7.39 -3.07 4.55
C VAL A 214 7.82 -3.24 3.09
N TYR A 215 6.88 -3.65 2.24
CA TYR A 215 7.17 -4.16 0.91
C TYR A 215 6.63 -3.22 -0.18
N LEU A 216 7.52 -2.72 -1.04
CA LEU A 216 7.12 -2.02 -2.28
C LEU A 216 7.10 -3.01 -3.46
N ASP A 217 8.24 -3.68 -3.67
CA ASP A 217 8.45 -4.71 -4.70
C ASP A 217 9.61 -5.64 -4.33
N PHE A 218 10.02 -6.53 -5.24
CA PHE A 218 11.09 -7.52 -5.01
C PHE A 218 12.50 -6.91 -4.97
N GLU A 219 12.65 -5.66 -5.37
CA GLU A 219 13.90 -4.89 -5.35
C GLU A 219 13.94 -3.94 -4.16
N SER A 220 12.79 -3.58 -3.58
CA SER A 220 12.69 -2.56 -2.53
C SER A 220 11.74 -2.99 -1.42
N HIS A 221 12.31 -3.48 -0.30
CA HIS A 221 11.55 -3.82 0.90
C HIS A 221 12.42 -3.79 2.16
N ILE A 222 11.81 -3.51 3.31
CA ILE A 222 12.48 -3.55 4.62
C ILE A 222 11.74 -4.55 5.50
N ASP A 223 12.44 -5.58 5.94
CA ASP A 223 11.86 -6.68 6.70
C ASP A 223 12.34 -6.64 8.14
N LEU A 224 11.39 -6.58 9.08
CA LEU A 224 11.61 -6.88 10.48
C LEU A 224 11.49 -8.38 10.69
N VAL A 225 12.64 -9.04 10.76
CA VAL A 225 12.78 -10.49 10.84
C VAL A 225 12.70 -10.93 12.30
N LEU A 226 11.94 -12.00 12.57
CA LEU A 226 11.93 -12.75 13.82
C LEU A 226 12.64 -14.09 13.61
N THR A 227 13.56 -14.43 14.50
CA THR A 227 14.31 -15.68 14.47
C THR A 227 14.47 -16.28 15.87
N HIS A 228 14.81 -17.57 15.92
CA HIS A 228 15.19 -18.25 17.15
C HIS A 228 16.55 -17.75 17.65
N SER A 229 16.71 -17.73 18.97
CA SER A 229 17.93 -17.25 19.63
C SER A 229 18.17 -17.98 20.95
N ASP A 230 19.43 -18.06 21.38
CA ASP A 230 19.83 -18.62 22.68
C ASP A 230 19.50 -17.69 23.87
N THR A 231 18.80 -16.58 23.62
CA THR A 231 18.34 -15.65 24.64
C THR A 231 17.33 -16.31 25.58
N LYS A 232 17.10 -15.73 26.77
CA LYS A 232 16.12 -16.25 27.74
C LYS A 232 14.70 -16.36 27.16
N SER A 233 14.35 -15.49 26.22
CA SER A 233 13.04 -15.49 25.54
C SER A 233 12.97 -16.51 24.39
N GLY A 234 14.09 -17.09 23.97
CA GLY A 234 14.19 -18.01 22.83
C GLY A 234 14.10 -17.33 21.46
N LEU A 235 13.89 -16.01 21.42
CA LEU A 235 13.61 -15.26 20.20
C LEU A 235 14.44 -13.97 20.14
N ALA A 236 14.80 -13.58 18.91
CA ALA A 236 15.40 -12.30 18.62
C ALA A 236 14.88 -11.72 17.30
N ALA A 237 15.00 -10.41 17.13
CA ALA A 237 14.60 -9.69 15.93
C ALA A 237 15.73 -8.80 15.40
N TYR A 238 15.69 -8.55 14.09
CA TYR A 238 16.62 -7.67 13.38
C TYR A 238 15.95 -7.14 12.11
N ILE A 239 16.52 -6.09 11.50
CA ILE A 239 16.07 -5.60 10.20
C ILE A 239 16.99 -6.10 9.08
N ARG A 240 16.42 -6.46 7.93
CA ARG A 240 17.16 -6.53 6.65
C ARG A 240 16.46 -5.62 5.64
N GLN A 241 17.20 -5.05 4.72
CA GLN A 241 16.66 -4.17 3.70
C GLN A 241 17.15 -4.59 2.32
N ARG A 242 16.21 -4.83 1.42
CA ARG A 242 16.48 -5.02 0.00
C ARG A 242 16.37 -3.68 -0.70
N THR A 243 17.40 -3.35 -1.48
CA THR A 243 17.43 -2.22 -2.41
C THR A 243 17.66 -2.75 -3.84
N PRO A 244 17.43 -1.94 -4.87
CA PRO A 244 17.67 -2.37 -6.25
C PRO A 244 19.10 -2.83 -6.52
N THR A 245 20.07 -2.36 -5.72
CA THR A 245 21.49 -2.66 -5.90
C THR A 245 22.03 -3.69 -4.93
N GLU A 246 21.48 -3.79 -3.73
CA GLU A 246 22.05 -4.60 -2.65
C GLU A 246 21.03 -5.09 -1.62
N LEU A 247 21.37 -6.19 -0.95
CA LEU A 247 20.74 -6.64 0.28
C LEU A 247 21.59 -6.16 1.46
N ILE A 248 21.02 -5.29 2.28
CA ILE A 248 21.61 -4.76 3.50
C ILE A 248 21.15 -5.65 4.65
N LEU A 249 22.13 -6.27 5.31
CA LEU A 249 21.93 -7.09 6.51
C LEU A 249 22.32 -6.26 7.74
N PRO A 250 21.82 -6.60 8.95
CA PRO A 250 22.22 -5.88 10.15
C PRO A 250 23.72 -6.10 10.42
N ASP A 251 24.34 -5.17 11.14
CA ASP A 251 25.75 -5.23 11.57
C ASP A 251 26.02 -6.30 12.67
N ALA A 252 25.21 -7.38 12.70
CA ALA A 252 25.23 -8.53 13.61
C ALA A 252 24.47 -8.41 14.94
N GLU A 253 23.78 -7.30 15.23
CA GLU A 253 22.97 -7.18 16.45
C GLU A 253 21.57 -7.79 16.27
N PHE A 254 21.38 -8.98 16.86
CA PHE A 254 20.07 -9.57 17.09
C PHE A 254 19.55 -9.12 18.45
N ILE A 255 18.37 -8.49 18.48
CA ILE A 255 17.80 -7.96 19.71
C ILE A 255 16.77 -8.95 20.24
N ALA A 256 16.97 -9.41 21.49
CA ALA A 256 16.03 -10.30 22.16
C ALA A 256 14.61 -9.72 22.18
N VAL A 257 13.60 -10.55 21.91
CA VAL A 257 12.18 -10.17 21.95
C VAL A 257 11.34 -11.23 22.65
N ASP A 258 10.24 -10.82 23.25
CA ASP A 258 9.29 -11.67 23.97
C ASP A 258 8.05 -11.95 23.11
N ASN A 259 7.57 -13.20 23.14
CA ASN A 259 6.31 -13.66 22.53
C ASN A 259 6.16 -13.40 21.01
N GLY A 260 7.24 -13.00 20.33
CA GLY A 260 7.22 -12.66 18.90
C GLY A 260 6.35 -11.44 18.56
N ALA A 261 6.17 -10.51 19.51
CA ALA A 261 5.46 -9.27 19.26
C ALA A 261 6.37 -8.24 18.55
N LEU A 262 5.94 -7.80 17.37
CA LEU A 262 6.65 -6.89 16.48
C LEU A 262 5.78 -5.69 16.12
N ARG A 263 6.41 -4.55 15.85
CA ARG A 263 5.74 -3.32 15.46
C ARG A 263 6.52 -2.55 14.40
N VAL A 264 5.77 -1.99 13.46
CA VAL A 264 6.24 -0.97 12.51
C VAL A 264 5.40 0.29 12.71
N ILE A 265 6.07 1.42 12.89
CA ILE A 265 5.45 2.75 12.82
C ILE A 265 5.95 3.41 11.54
N ALA A 266 5.03 3.83 10.68
CA ALA A 266 5.32 4.65 9.51
C ALA A 266 5.21 6.13 9.88
N TYR A 267 6.14 6.93 9.37
CA TYR A 267 6.12 8.38 9.36
C TYR A 267 6.27 8.88 7.92
N GLU A 268 6.25 10.19 7.72
CA GLU A 268 6.44 10.79 6.39
C GLU A 268 7.79 10.43 5.76
N ASP A 269 8.87 10.40 6.52
CA ASP A 269 10.24 10.25 5.99
C ASP A 269 10.89 8.89 6.31
N ARG A 270 10.29 8.07 7.18
CA ARG A 270 10.91 6.84 7.68
C ARG A 270 9.90 5.84 8.25
N TYR A 271 10.39 4.62 8.47
CA TYR A 271 9.77 3.58 9.26
C TYR A 271 10.62 3.29 10.50
N GLU A 272 9.96 3.08 11.64
CA GLU A 272 10.60 2.64 12.88
C GLU A 272 10.13 1.22 13.23
N PHE A 273 11.09 0.34 13.48
CA PHE A 273 10.88 -1.07 13.75
C PHE A 273 11.13 -1.34 15.22
N SER A 274 10.21 -2.02 15.89
CA SER A 274 10.33 -2.35 17.32
C SER A 274 9.91 -3.79 17.60
N GLY A 275 10.52 -4.38 18.63
CA GLY A 275 10.12 -5.65 19.21
C GLY A 275 9.68 -5.45 20.66
N TRP A 276 8.79 -6.30 21.17
CA TRP A 276 8.41 -6.25 22.58
C TRP A 276 9.46 -6.95 23.44
N ARG A 277 9.90 -6.33 24.54
CA ARG A 277 10.79 -6.93 25.54
C ARG A 277 10.57 -6.32 26.91
N ASP A 278 10.51 -7.15 27.95
CA ASP A 278 10.44 -6.72 29.35
C ASP A 278 9.30 -5.72 29.64
N GLY A 279 8.16 -5.88 28.97
CA GLY A 279 6.98 -5.02 29.16
C GLY A 279 7.02 -3.69 28.41
N SER A 280 7.93 -3.51 27.45
CA SER A 280 8.05 -2.30 26.64
C SER A 280 8.43 -2.59 25.18
N TRP A 281 8.19 -1.63 24.29
CA TRP A 281 8.70 -1.70 22.92
C TRP A 281 10.15 -1.22 22.89
N VAL A 282 11.06 -2.07 22.39
CA VAL A 282 12.47 -1.75 22.18
C VAL A 282 12.74 -1.55 20.70
N SER A 283 13.55 -0.55 20.36
CA SER A 283 13.93 -0.26 18.98
C SER A 283 14.77 -1.40 18.41
N ILE A 284 14.43 -1.86 17.20
CA ILE A 284 15.20 -2.83 16.42
C ILE A 284 15.99 -2.13 15.31
N GLY A 285 15.45 -1.05 14.76
CA GLY A 285 16.08 -0.28 13.70
C GLY A 285 15.09 0.66 13.01
N SER A 286 15.54 1.28 11.93
CA SER A 286 14.74 2.16 11.08
C SER A 286 15.13 1.99 9.62
N GLY A 287 14.28 2.47 8.72
CA GLY A 287 14.56 2.57 7.28
C GLY A 287 13.86 3.78 6.68
N LEU A 288 14.38 4.31 5.58
CA LEU A 288 13.88 5.56 5.00
C LEU A 288 12.68 5.29 4.08
N ALA A 289 11.67 6.17 4.12
CA ALA A 289 10.48 6.03 3.28
C ALA A 289 10.81 6.13 1.79
N LYS A 290 11.80 6.96 1.43
CA LYS A 290 12.30 7.08 0.04
C LYS A 290 12.82 5.75 -0.52
N ASP A 291 13.34 4.85 0.31
CA ASP A 291 13.93 3.59 -0.14
C ASP A 291 12.85 2.56 -0.54
N VAL A 292 11.60 2.82 -0.15
CA VAL A 292 10.39 2.08 -0.53
C VAL A 292 9.36 3.02 -1.17
N SER A 293 9.83 4.04 -1.86
CA SER A 293 9.02 4.95 -2.68
C SER A 293 9.36 4.78 -4.17
N GLY A 294 8.37 4.92 -5.05
CA GLY A 294 8.60 4.83 -6.50
C GLY A 294 7.69 3.82 -7.20
N GLY A 295 7.93 3.69 -8.50
CA GLY A 295 7.23 2.72 -9.34
C GLY A 295 5.74 3.02 -9.51
N PHE A 296 4.97 1.96 -9.76
CA PHE A 296 3.53 2.05 -10.07
C PHE A 296 2.64 1.48 -8.97
N THR A 297 3.23 0.99 -7.89
CA THR A 297 2.58 0.41 -6.72
C THR A 297 2.74 1.34 -5.52
N GLY A 298 2.38 0.85 -4.33
CA GLY A 298 2.66 1.47 -3.05
C GLY A 298 2.92 0.39 -2.02
N VAL A 299 3.49 0.80 -0.90
CA VAL A 299 3.88 -0.04 0.22
C VAL A 299 2.69 -0.80 0.76
N VAL A 300 2.91 -2.10 0.91
CA VAL A 300 2.04 -3.00 1.66
C VAL A 300 2.82 -3.53 2.87
N ILE A 301 2.13 -3.62 4.01
CA ILE A 301 2.74 -4.06 5.26
C ILE A 301 2.04 -5.33 5.73
N GLY A 302 2.80 -6.38 6.05
CA GLY A 302 2.21 -7.62 6.55
C GLY A 302 3.21 -8.74 6.79
N PRO A 303 2.73 -9.87 7.35
CA PRO A 303 3.58 -11.00 7.68
C PRO A 303 4.00 -11.79 6.44
N TYR A 304 5.22 -12.31 6.50
CA TYR A 304 5.79 -13.19 5.48
C TYR A 304 6.44 -14.42 6.13
N VAL A 305 6.60 -15.49 5.34
CA VAL A 305 7.31 -16.72 5.74
C VAL A 305 8.22 -17.15 4.59
N GLU A 306 9.50 -17.34 4.91
CA GLU A 306 10.51 -17.85 3.98
C GLU A 306 11.24 -19.04 4.60
N GLY A 307 11.74 -19.92 3.75
CA GLY A 307 12.47 -21.11 4.16
C GLY A 307 12.85 -21.97 2.97
N PRO A 308 13.60 -23.07 3.18
CA PRO A 308 13.85 -24.03 2.13
C PRO A 308 12.54 -24.56 1.54
N ALA A 309 12.58 -24.97 0.28
CA ALA A 309 11.46 -25.66 -0.36
C ALA A 309 11.04 -26.85 0.50
N SER A 310 9.85 -26.76 1.09
CA SER A 310 9.38 -27.74 2.05
C SER A 310 7.89 -27.99 1.87
N HIS A 311 7.44 -29.16 2.33
CA HIS A 311 6.03 -29.49 2.34
C HIS A 311 5.36 -28.90 3.58
N ARG A 312 4.07 -28.57 3.43
CA ARG A 312 3.22 -28.11 4.54
C ARG A 312 3.29 -29.11 5.71
N GLY A 313 3.89 -28.68 6.81
CA GLY A 313 3.99 -29.46 8.05
C GLY A 313 3.82 -28.56 9.28
N ASP A 314 3.52 -29.17 10.43
CA ASP A 314 3.37 -28.46 11.69
C ASP A 314 4.68 -27.81 12.15
N ASP A 315 5.84 -28.44 11.88
CA ASP A 315 7.15 -27.89 12.26
C ASP A 315 7.53 -26.64 11.46
N THR A 316 6.98 -26.48 10.25
CA THR A 316 7.21 -25.33 9.34
C THR A 316 6.13 -24.24 9.47
N LYS A 317 5.15 -24.44 10.34
CA LYS A 317 3.97 -23.58 10.46
C LYS A 317 4.30 -22.33 11.28
N VAL A 318 4.07 -21.17 10.68
CA VAL A 318 4.07 -19.88 11.39
C VAL A 318 2.63 -19.51 11.73
N THR A 319 2.41 -18.97 12.94
CA THR A 319 1.08 -18.55 13.39
C THR A 319 1.06 -17.08 13.80
N VAL A 320 0.23 -16.29 13.14
CA VAL A 320 -0.05 -14.90 13.46
C VAL A 320 -1.27 -14.84 14.38
N LYS A 321 -1.07 -14.49 15.64
CA LYS A 321 -2.10 -14.49 16.71
C LYS A 321 -2.80 -13.14 16.88
N LYS A 322 -2.08 -12.07 16.58
CA LYS A 322 -2.58 -10.69 16.61
C LYS A 322 -2.08 -9.99 15.36
N TRP A 323 -2.94 -9.20 14.74
CA TRP A 323 -2.56 -8.24 13.70
C TRP A 323 -3.48 -7.03 13.79
N VAL A 324 -2.91 -5.90 14.21
CA VAL A 324 -3.61 -4.63 14.38
C VAL A 324 -2.98 -3.60 13.47
N TYR A 325 -3.82 -2.84 12.77
CA TYR A 325 -3.40 -1.64 12.06
C TYR A 325 -4.14 -0.43 12.60
N SER A 326 -3.40 0.63 12.91
CA SER A 326 -3.95 1.87 13.45
C SER A 326 -3.41 3.07 12.67
N GLU A 327 -4.27 3.99 12.31
CA GLU A 327 -3.89 5.31 11.78
C GLU A 327 -3.87 6.30 12.94
N SER A 328 -2.87 7.17 12.97
CA SER A 328 -2.90 8.32 13.86
C SER A 328 -4.06 9.25 13.45
N ALA A 329 -4.71 9.86 14.43
CA ALA A 329 -5.77 10.85 14.21
C ALA A 329 -5.20 12.24 13.90
#